data_AF-A0A7R9MK22-F1
#
_entry.id   AF-A0A7R9MK22-F1
#
_cell.length_a   1.000
_cell.length_b   1.000
_cell.length_c   1.000
_cell.angle_alpha   90.00
_cell.angle_beta   90.00
_cell.angle_gamma   90.00
#
_symmetry.space_group_name_H-M   'P 1'
#
loop_
_entity.id
_entity.type
_entity.pdbx_description
1 polymer ?
#
loop_
_entity_poly.entity_id
_entity_poly.type
_entity_poly.pdbx_seq_one_letter_code
_entity_poly.pdbx_strand_id
1 'polypeptide(L)'
;MDRISKHVAKYKNNLNESDYLDNYLMAKYLQGAVWRLMNEYDKARKCMQVIVENDGRIGREFSLPAQAALEMGLIEYELKNNDKAIELLNKCINEYSGYLNENYVHIRAFAALRELGVGNEKEGEDETKLGEYKKQWLKDIKIDRKKYDQLLETEEKQV
;
A
#
# COMPACT_ATOMS: atom_id res chain seq x y z
N MET A 1 16.59 -15.82 9.56
CA MET A 1 16.98 -14.83 10.60
C MET A 1 18.46 -14.47 10.60
N ASP A 2 19.39 -15.43 10.52
CA ASP A 2 20.85 -15.14 10.56
C ASP A 2 21.32 -14.18 9.45
N ARG A 3 20.91 -14.42 8.19
CA ARG A 3 21.26 -13.56 7.05
C ARG A 3 20.78 -12.12 7.19
N ILE A 4 19.54 -11.91 7.62
CA ILE A 4 18.96 -10.57 7.81
C ILE A 4 19.69 -9.84 8.95
N SER A 5 19.97 -10.54 10.05
CA SER A 5 20.68 -9.96 11.20
C SER A 5 22.08 -9.46 10.83
N LYS A 6 22.79 -10.19 9.95
CA LYS A 6 24.08 -9.76 9.38
C LYS A 6 23.95 -8.47 8.56
N HIS A 7 22.93 -8.34 7.73
CA HIS A 7 22.70 -7.11 6.95
C HIS A 7 22.37 -5.92 7.86
N VAL A 8 21.50 -6.11 8.85
CA VAL A 8 21.19 -5.07 9.85
C VAL A 8 22.48 -4.61 10.55
N ALA A 9 23.34 -5.53 10.98
CA ALA A 9 24.60 -5.18 11.64
C ALA A 9 25.57 -4.45 10.70
N LYS A 10 25.64 -4.86 9.42
CA LYS A 10 26.51 -4.25 8.41
C LYS A 10 26.20 -2.78 8.18
N TYR A 11 24.92 -2.42 8.02
CA TYR A 11 24.52 -1.06 7.66
C TYR A 11 24.35 -0.13 8.87
N LYS A 12 24.20 -0.67 10.09
CA LYS A 12 23.94 0.11 11.31
C LYS A 12 25.00 1.17 11.64
N ASN A 13 26.24 1.00 11.19
CA ASN A 13 27.33 1.90 11.56
C ASN A 13 27.43 3.15 10.68
N ASN A 14 26.79 3.17 9.51
CA ASN A 14 26.93 4.24 8.50
C ASN A 14 25.59 4.88 8.14
N LEU A 15 24.68 5.05 9.10
CA LEU A 15 23.31 5.54 8.86
C LEU A 15 23.21 7.00 8.41
N ASN A 16 24.33 7.72 8.38
CA ASN A 16 24.38 9.10 7.89
C ASN A 16 24.49 9.16 6.35
N GLU A 17 24.88 8.07 5.71
CA GLU A 17 24.91 7.93 4.25
C GLU A 17 23.53 7.41 3.77
N SER A 18 22.92 8.08 2.80
CA SER A 18 21.55 7.78 2.33
C SER A 18 21.40 6.31 1.91
N ASP A 19 22.30 5.82 1.05
CA ASP A 19 22.26 4.43 0.57
C ASP A 19 22.36 3.40 1.70
N TYR A 20 23.12 3.70 2.75
CA TYR A 20 23.27 2.81 3.91
C TYR A 20 22.04 2.86 4.80
N LEU A 21 21.43 4.04 4.95
CA LEU A 21 20.16 4.19 5.67
C LEU A 21 19.05 3.39 4.97
N ASP A 22 18.89 3.53 3.67
CA ASP A 22 17.83 2.83 2.92
C ASP A 22 18.01 1.31 3.00
N ASN A 23 19.25 0.83 2.82
CA ASN A 23 19.59 -0.59 2.99
C ASN A 23 19.34 -1.08 4.42
N TYR A 24 19.65 -0.27 5.42
CA TYR A 24 19.39 -0.59 6.83
C TYR A 24 17.90 -0.70 7.11
N LEU A 25 17.10 0.26 6.64
CA LEU A 25 15.66 0.30 6.86
C LEU A 25 14.95 -0.82 6.11
N MET A 26 15.39 -1.15 4.89
CA MET A 26 14.90 -2.33 4.18
C MET A 26 15.23 -3.62 4.92
N ALA A 27 16.46 -3.76 5.44
CA ALA A 27 16.84 -4.92 6.26
C ALA A 27 16.00 -5.00 7.54
N LYS A 28 15.66 -3.85 8.15
CA LYS A 28 14.75 -3.76 9.30
C LYS A 28 13.33 -4.16 8.95
N TYR A 29 12.82 -3.75 7.80
CA TYR A 29 11.50 -4.15 7.32
C TYR A 29 11.41 -5.66 7.18
N LEU A 30 12.37 -6.28 6.48
CA LEU A 30 12.44 -7.73 6.32
C LEU A 30 12.58 -8.45 7.67
N GLN A 31 13.37 -7.90 8.60
CA GLN A 31 13.48 -8.42 9.95
C GLN A 31 12.12 -8.41 10.67
N GLY A 32 11.41 -7.28 10.60
CA GLY A 32 10.08 -7.14 11.18
C GLY A 32 9.04 -8.08 10.57
N ALA A 33 9.04 -8.21 9.25
CA ALA A 33 8.13 -9.12 8.53
C ALA A 33 8.33 -10.58 8.95
N VAL A 34 9.58 -11.04 9.09
CA VAL A 34 9.85 -12.40 9.57
C VAL A 34 9.43 -12.57 11.03
N TRP A 35 9.66 -11.58 11.89
CA TRP A 35 9.15 -11.64 13.27
C TRP A 35 7.63 -11.73 13.33
N ARG A 36 6.92 -10.99 12.48
CA ARG A 36 5.46 -11.08 12.39
C ARG A 36 5.01 -12.49 11.97
N LEU A 37 5.65 -13.08 10.96
CA LEU A 37 5.38 -14.47 10.53
C LEU A 37 5.67 -15.50 11.62
N MET A 38 6.54 -15.18 12.57
CA MET A 38 6.82 -15.99 13.76
C MET A 38 5.89 -15.67 14.94
N ASN A 39 4.87 -14.83 14.74
CA ASN A 39 3.97 -14.31 15.78
C ASN A 39 4.68 -13.55 16.91
N GLU A 40 5.89 -13.06 16.66
CA GLU A 40 6.70 -12.27 17.58
C GLU A 40 6.40 -10.77 17.39
N TYR A 41 5.15 -10.40 17.67
CA TYR A 41 4.57 -9.10 17.31
C TYR A 41 5.29 -7.90 17.93
N ASP A 42 5.78 -8.00 19.16
CA ASP A 42 6.52 -6.90 19.80
C ASP A 42 7.87 -6.62 19.11
N LYS A 43 8.56 -7.67 18.67
CA LYS A 43 9.81 -7.53 17.91
C LYS A 43 9.52 -6.96 16.52
N ALA A 44 8.45 -7.41 15.89
CA ALA A 44 8.00 -6.89 14.59
C ALA A 44 7.66 -5.40 14.68
N ARG A 45 6.86 -4.99 15.67
CA ARG A 45 6.47 -3.59 15.91
C ARG A 45 7.69 -2.69 16.09
N LYS A 46 8.68 -3.10 16.90
CA LYS A 46 9.94 -2.34 17.08
C LYS A 46 10.70 -2.16 15.77
N CYS A 47 10.69 -3.15 14.89
CA CYS A 47 11.35 -3.02 13.58
C CYS A 47 10.62 -2.03 12.68
N MET A 48 9.28 -2.07 12.65
CA MET A 48 8.47 -1.14 11.84
C MET A 48 8.54 0.29 12.36
N GLN A 49 8.57 0.46 13.69
CA GLN A 49 8.67 1.76 14.34
C GLN A 49 9.95 2.51 13.92
N VAL A 50 11.09 1.82 13.83
CA VAL A 50 12.35 2.43 13.37
C VAL A 50 12.23 3.02 11.96
N ILE A 51 11.43 2.40 11.09
CA ILE A 51 11.21 2.88 9.72
C ILE A 51 10.35 4.14 9.73
N VAL A 52 9.24 4.13 10.47
CA VAL A 52 8.33 5.28 10.58
C VAL A 52 9.04 6.48 11.22
N GLU A 53 9.89 6.27 12.22
CA GLU A 53 10.69 7.34 12.84
C GLU A 53 11.72 7.97 11.88
N ASN A 54 12.06 7.30 10.78
CA ASN A 54 12.99 7.79 9.76
C ASN A 54 12.28 8.25 8.46
N ASP A 55 10.95 8.34 8.43
CA ASP A 55 10.16 8.69 7.24
C ASP A 55 10.67 9.95 6.52
N GLY A 56 10.93 11.03 7.27
CA GLY A 56 11.45 12.30 6.70
C GLY A 56 12.87 12.24 6.12
N ARG A 57 13.57 11.11 6.27
CA ARG A 57 14.93 10.88 5.73
C ARG A 57 14.93 9.94 4.53
N ILE A 58 13.78 9.34 4.22
CA ILE A 58 13.62 8.40 3.11
C ILE A 58 13.00 9.16 1.93
N GLY A 59 13.52 8.93 0.73
CA GLY A 59 12.91 9.48 -0.49
C GLY A 59 11.49 8.95 -0.68
N ARG A 60 10.56 9.81 -1.11
CA ARG A 60 9.12 9.45 -1.27
C ARG A 60 8.87 8.36 -2.32
N GLU A 61 9.83 8.11 -3.20
CA GLU A 61 9.84 6.99 -4.13
C GLU A 61 9.87 5.63 -3.41
N PHE A 62 10.40 5.58 -2.18
CA PHE A 62 10.37 4.40 -1.35
C PHE A 62 9.11 4.42 -0.48
N SER A 63 8.12 3.61 -0.85
CA SER A 63 6.89 3.38 -0.06
C SER A 63 7.12 2.66 1.28
N LEU A 64 8.35 2.66 1.80
CA LEU A 64 8.76 1.87 2.95
C LEU A 64 8.11 2.35 4.26
N PRO A 65 8.02 3.67 4.56
CA PRO A 65 7.29 4.17 5.72
C PRO A 65 5.81 3.79 5.70
N ALA A 66 5.16 3.95 4.54
CA ALA A 66 3.77 3.58 4.33
C ALA A 66 3.54 2.08 4.59
N GLN A 67 4.41 1.22 4.06
CA GLN A 67 4.35 -0.22 4.29
C GLN A 67 4.57 -0.57 5.78
N ALA A 68 5.52 0.08 6.44
CA ALA A 68 5.78 -0.15 7.87
C ALA A 68 4.59 0.26 8.74
N ALA A 69 3.95 1.39 8.45
CA ALA A 69 2.76 1.86 9.16
C ALA A 69 1.57 0.90 8.98
N LEU A 70 1.34 0.42 7.75
CA LEU A 70 0.34 -0.61 7.47
C LEU A 70 0.62 -1.89 8.28
N GLU A 71 1.85 -2.38 8.28
CA GLU A 71 2.24 -3.58 9.02
C GLU A 71 2.02 -3.41 10.53
N MET A 72 2.23 -2.21 11.08
CA MET A 72 1.89 -1.92 12.48
C MET A 72 0.38 -2.02 12.75
N GLY A 73 -0.46 -1.47 11.87
CA GLY A 73 -1.91 -1.60 11.98
C GLY A 73 -2.38 -3.06 11.90
N LEU A 74 -1.81 -3.83 10.99
CA LEU A 74 -2.08 -5.27 10.87
C LEU A 74 -1.62 -6.05 12.10
N ILE A 75 -0.50 -5.70 12.72
CA ILE A 75 -0.06 -6.33 13.97
C ILE A 75 -1.09 -6.10 15.09
N GLU A 76 -1.62 -4.89 15.25
CA GLU A 76 -2.67 -4.62 16.24
C GLU A 76 -3.96 -5.41 15.95
N TYR A 77 -4.30 -5.58 14.68
CA TYR A 77 -5.41 -6.41 14.25
C TYR A 77 -5.25 -7.88 14.65
N GLU A 78 -4.07 -8.47 14.41
CA GLU A 78 -3.76 -9.86 14.81
C GLU A 78 -3.81 -10.02 16.35
N LEU A 79 -3.37 -9.01 17.08
CA LEU A 79 -3.41 -8.95 18.55
C LEU A 79 -4.82 -8.68 19.12
N LYS A 80 -5.85 -8.53 18.27
CA LYS A 80 -7.23 -8.19 18.65
C LYS A 80 -7.38 -6.83 19.34
N ASN A 81 -6.41 -5.93 19.14
CA ASN A 81 -6.48 -4.54 19.57
C ASN A 81 -7.19 -3.71 18.49
N ASN A 82 -8.47 -4.01 18.26
CA ASN A 82 -9.23 -3.52 17.12
C ASN A 82 -9.24 -1.98 17.02
N ASP A 83 -9.48 -1.28 18.13
CA ASP A 83 -9.54 0.19 18.14
C ASP A 83 -8.23 0.82 17.64
N LYS A 84 -7.10 0.28 18.11
CA LYS A 84 -5.77 0.75 17.73
C LYS A 84 -5.41 0.34 16.30
N ALA A 85 -5.86 -0.82 15.85
CA ALA A 85 -5.73 -1.23 14.46
C ALA A 85 -6.45 -0.25 13.54
N ILE A 86 -7.70 0.11 13.86
CA ILE A 86 -8.50 1.08 13.10
C ILE A 86 -7.81 2.44 13.05
N GLU A 87 -7.35 2.95 14.18
CA GLU A 87 -6.62 4.22 14.26
C GLU A 87 -5.41 4.23 13.33
N LEU A 88 -4.54 3.20 13.42
CA LEU A 88 -3.32 3.11 12.63
C LEU A 88 -3.59 2.91 11.13
N LEU A 89 -4.59 2.10 10.77
CA LEU A 89 -4.94 1.84 9.38
C LEU A 89 -5.55 3.08 8.72
N ASN A 90 -6.40 3.82 9.42
CA ASN A 90 -6.93 5.09 8.93
C ASN A 90 -5.83 6.15 8.81
N LYS A 91 -4.95 6.26 9.81
CA LYS A 91 -3.78 7.14 9.74
C LYS A 91 -2.92 6.80 8.53
N CYS A 92 -2.71 5.51 8.26
CA CYS A 92 -1.93 5.06 7.12
C CYS A 92 -2.52 5.54 5.78
N ILE A 93 -3.84 5.43 5.61
CA ILE A 93 -4.55 5.89 4.40
C ILE A 93 -4.45 7.42 4.22
N ASN A 94 -4.54 8.17 5.32
CA ASN A 94 -4.59 9.63 5.26
C ASN A 94 -3.21 10.27 5.10
N GLU A 95 -2.17 9.70 5.71
CA GLU A 95 -0.83 10.31 5.76
C GLU A 95 0.09 9.85 4.63
N TYR A 96 -0.13 8.66 4.08
CA TYR A 96 0.74 8.09 3.04
C TYR A 96 0.18 8.22 1.62
N SER A 97 -0.58 9.29 1.37
CA SER A 97 -0.99 9.68 0.02
C SER A 97 0.17 10.31 -0.77
N GLY A 98 0.44 9.84 -1.99
CA GLY A 98 1.46 10.34 -2.91
C GLY A 98 2.74 9.51 -3.02
N TYR A 99 2.81 8.32 -2.40
CA TYR A 99 3.93 7.38 -2.60
C TYR A 99 3.72 6.56 -3.88
N LEU A 100 4.80 6.21 -4.59
CA LEU A 100 4.75 5.50 -5.88
C LEU A 100 3.98 4.16 -5.83
N ASN A 101 3.90 3.52 -4.66
CA ASN A 101 3.17 2.27 -4.40
C ASN A 101 2.05 2.41 -3.35
N GLU A 102 1.48 3.62 -3.18
CA GLU A 102 0.40 3.88 -2.21
C GLU A 102 -0.81 2.96 -2.41
N ASN A 103 -1.13 2.63 -3.68
CA ASN A 103 -2.32 1.85 -4.02
C ASN A 103 -2.33 0.48 -3.32
N TYR A 104 -1.17 -0.17 -3.27
CA TYR A 104 -1.05 -1.47 -2.60
C TYR A 104 -1.26 -1.35 -1.09
N VAL A 105 -0.72 -0.30 -0.48
CA VAL A 105 -0.85 -0.03 0.95
C VAL A 105 -2.31 0.26 1.30
N HIS A 106 -2.95 1.16 0.56
CA HIS A 106 -4.35 1.54 0.78
C HIS A 106 -5.30 0.38 0.57
N ILE A 107 -5.15 -0.42 -0.49
CA ILE A 107 -6.00 -1.61 -0.73
C ILE A 107 -5.94 -2.57 0.47
N ARG A 108 -4.74 -2.84 0.99
CA ARG A 108 -4.58 -3.72 2.17
C ARG A 108 -5.16 -3.11 3.44
N ALA A 109 -4.98 -1.80 3.64
CA ALA A 109 -5.56 -1.09 4.78
C ALA A 109 -7.09 -1.12 4.74
N PHE A 110 -7.70 -0.83 3.59
CA PHE A 110 -9.14 -0.91 3.40
C PHE A 110 -9.69 -2.32 3.62
N ALA A 111 -9.01 -3.35 3.10
CA ALA A 111 -9.41 -4.74 3.33
C ALA A 111 -9.41 -5.08 4.83
N ALA A 112 -8.37 -4.69 5.56
CA ALA A 112 -8.29 -4.93 7.00
C ALA A 112 -9.35 -4.13 7.79
N LEU A 113 -9.62 -2.88 7.43
CA LEU A 113 -10.69 -2.08 8.02
C LEU A 113 -12.07 -2.69 7.77
N ARG A 114 -12.32 -3.22 6.57
CA ARG A 114 -13.58 -3.90 6.25
C ARG A 114 -13.80 -5.14 7.11
N GLU A 115 -12.77 -5.97 7.28
CA GLU A 115 -12.81 -7.14 8.18
C GLU A 115 -13.07 -6.74 9.64
N LEU A 116 -12.59 -5.57 10.05
CA LEU A 116 -12.86 -4.96 11.37
C LEU A 116 -14.28 -4.38 11.50
N GLY A 117 -15.12 -4.47 10.47
CA GLY A 117 -16.45 -3.86 10.45
C GLY A 117 -16.43 -2.35 10.25
N VAL A 118 -15.26 -1.76 9.97
CA VAL A 118 -15.12 -0.36 9.56
C VAL A 118 -15.32 -0.29 8.06
N GLY A 119 -16.57 -0.46 7.66
CA GLY A 119 -17.03 -0.04 6.35
C GLY A 119 -17.45 1.42 6.45
N ASN A 120 -16.89 2.30 5.62
CA ASN A 120 -17.59 3.52 5.30
C ASN A 120 -18.99 3.10 4.82
N GLU A 121 -20.05 3.62 5.45
CA GLU A 121 -21.38 3.74 4.85
C GLU A 121 -21.31 4.69 3.64
N LYS A 122 -20.45 4.35 2.68
CA LYS A 122 -20.41 4.84 1.31
C LYS A 122 -20.55 3.68 0.34
N GLU A 123 -21.30 2.65 0.72
CA GLU A 123 -21.88 1.69 -0.24
C GLU A 123 -22.88 2.39 -1.21
N GLY A 124 -23.09 3.70 -1.11
CA GLY A 124 -23.99 4.47 -1.99
C GLY A 124 -23.35 5.51 -2.93
N GLU A 125 -22.03 5.77 -2.88
CA GLU A 125 -21.42 6.85 -3.70
C GLU A 125 -20.35 6.37 -4.70
N ASP A 126 -19.52 5.38 -4.37
CA ASP A 126 -18.45 4.92 -5.26
C ASP A 126 -18.86 3.82 -6.25
N GLU A 127 -19.83 2.95 -5.90
CA GLU A 127 -20.48 2.09 -6.90
C GLU A 127 -21.25 2.92 -7.93
N THR A 128 -21.76 4.09 -7.51
CA THR A 128 -22.48 5.04 -8.35
C THR A 128 -21.52 5.70 -9.33
N LYS A 129 -20.35 6.17 -8.89
CA LYS A 129 -19.32 6.71 -9.78
C LYS A 129 -18.71 5.64 -10.68
N LEU A 130 -18.31 4.47 -10.17
CA LEU A 130 -17.77 3.39 -11.00
C LEU A 130 -18.83 2.86 -11.99
N GLY A 131 -20.09 2.79 -11.57
CA GLY A 131 -21.24 2.46 -12.39
C GLY A 131 -21.55 3.53 -13.44
N GLU A 132 -21.37 4.81 -13.12
CA GLU A 132 -21.47 5.95 -14.04
C GLU A 132 -20.32 5.98 -15.04
N TYR A 133 -19.07 5.79 -14.60
CA TYR A 133 -17.91 5.65 -15.47
C TYR A 133 -18.04 4.43 -16.38
N LYS A 134 -18.56 3.30 -15.87
CA LYS A 134 -18.83 2.10 -16.68
C LYS A 134 -19.98 2.34 -17.66
N LYS A 135 -21.06 3.03 -17.27
CA LYS A 135 -22.15 3.42 -18.17
C LYS A 135 -21.70 4.42 -19.24
N GLN A 136 -20.85 5.37 -18.86
CA GLN A 136 -20.26 6.36 -19.75
C GLN A 136 -19.30 5.68 -20.73
N TRP A 137 -18.38 4.84 -20.25
CA TRP A 137 -17.48 4.03 -21.07
C TRP A 137 -18.24 3.09 -22.02
N LEU A 138 -19.34 2.46 -21.58
CA LEU A 138 -20.19 1.64 -22.45
C LEU A 138 -20.99 2.47 -23.47
N LYS A 139 -21.36 3.72 -23.15
CA LYS A 139 -21.95 4.67 -24.11
C LYS A 139 -20.90 5.13 -25.13
N ASP A 140 -19.71 5.48 -24.66
CA ASP A 140 -18.59 5.92 -25.48
C ASP A 140 -18.13 4.78 -26.40
N ILE A 141 -18.09 3.53 -25.93
CA ILE A 141 -17.87 2.35 -26.78
C ILE A 141 -18.98 2.16 -27.80
N LYS A 142 -20.26 2.38 -27.46
CA LYS A 142 -21.35 2.30 -28.45
C LYS A 142 -21.23 3.40 -29.51
N ILE A 143 -20.74 4.58 -29.14
CA ILE A 143 -20.48 5.70 -30.04
C ILE A 143 -19.24 5.42 -30.90
N ASP A 144 -18.16 4.92 -30.31
CA ASP A 144 -16.90 4.58 -30.99
C ASP A 144 -17.01 3.32 -31.85
N ARG A 145 -17.84 2.34 -31.48
CA ARG A 145 -18.08 1.15 -32.32
C ARG A 145 -18.72 1.52 -33.65
N LYS A 146 -19.61 2.51 -33.67
CA LYS A 146 -20.14 3.08 -34.92
C LYS A 146 -19.05 3.73 -35.78
N LYS A 147 -18.08 4.39 -35.13
CA LYS A 147 -16.94 5.02 -35.81
C LYS A 147 -15.94 3.97 -36.30
N TYR A 148 -15.75 2.88 -35.55
CA TYR A 148 -14.92 1.74 -35.90
C TYR A 148 -15.53 0.91 -37.04
N ASP A 149 -16.84 0.66 -37.01
CA ASP A 149 -17.58 -0.01 -38.08
C ASP A 149 -17.57 0.86 -39.36
N GLN A 150 -17.69 2.19 -39.24
CA GLN A 150 -17.50 3.12 -40.38
C GLN A 150 -16.07 3.11 -40.94
N LEU A 151 -15.05 2.98 -40.08
CA LEU A 151 -13.66 2.87 -40.51
C LEU A 151 -13.40 1.54 -41.23
N LEU A 152 -13.95 0.43 -40.73
CA LEU A 152 -13.90 -0.88 -41.38
C LEU A 152 -14.60 -0.87 -42.76
N GLU A 153 -15.77 -0.24 -42.87
CA GLU A 153 -16.48 -0.10 -44.16
C GLU A 153 -15.73 0.79 -45.17
N THR A 154 -14.89 1.72 -44.72
CA THR A 154 -14.01 2.51 -45.60
C THR A 154 -12.73 1.77 -46.00
N GLU A 155 -12.20 0.91 -45.13
CA GLU A 155 -11.02 0.08 -45.42
C GLU A 155 -11.37 -1.08 -46.37
N GLU A 156 -12.57 -1.68 -46.26
CA GLU A 156 -13.03 -2.74 -47.17
C GLU A 156 -13.36 -2.25 -48.59
N LYS A 157 -13.52 -0.93 -48.80
CA LYS A 157 -13.76 -0.33 -50.12
C LYS A 157 -12.49 0.14 -50.84
N GLN A 158 -11.31 -0.04 -50.23
CA GLN A 158 -10.01 0.28 -50.83
C GLN A 158 -9.23 -0.97 -51.28
N VAL A 159 -9.85 -2.15 -51.29
CA VAL A 159 -9.32 -3.40 -51.88
C VAL A 159 -10.08 -3.77 -53.14
#